data_AF-A0A552EIK0-F1
#
_entry.id   AF-A0A552EIK0-F1
#
_cell.length_a   1.000
_cell.length_b   1.000
_cell.length_c   1.000
_cell.angle_alpha   90.00
_cell.angle_beta   90.00
_cell.angle_gamma   90.00
#
_symmetry.space_group_name_H-M   'P 1'
#
loop_
_entity.id
_entity.type
_entity.pdbx_description
1 polymer ?
#
loop_
_entity_poly.entity_id
_entity_poly.type
_entity_poly.pdbx_seq_one_letter_code
_entity_poly.pdbx_strand_id
1 'polypeptide(L)'
;MSETFGQVIRKARREEEYSQRELAKLIGVDYTYLSKLENDHAGYPPSQQVIESLATHLKLNAQTLGELAGRLSSDDQKVFKELVQKYQQMPILLRRMKDNPNFAQKIISEATKLEPEE
;
A
#
# COMPACT_ATOMS: atom_id res chain seq x y z
N MET A 1 -16.54 -3.28 -3.23
CA MET A 1 -15.18 -2.87 -3.63
C MET A 1 -14.52 -2.27 -2.40
N SER A 2 -13.31 -2.68 -2.05
CA SER A 2 -12.52 -1.98 -1.03
C SER A 2 -12.17 -0.58 -1.55
N GLU A 3 -12.23 0.43 -0.69
CA GLU A 3 -11.84 1.80 -1.03
C GLU A 3 -10.35 1.84 -1.42
N THR A 4 -9.99 2.68 -2.40
CA THR A 4 -8.59 2.89 -2.77
C THR A 4 -7.87 3.75 -1.75
N PHE A 5 -6.53 3.74 -1.77
CA PHE A 5 -5.72 4.64 -0.96
C PHE A 5 -6.18 6.10 -1.09
N GLY A 6 -6.34 6.60 -2.32
CA GLY A 6 -6.75 7.98 -2.59
C GLY A 6 -8.13 8.31 -2.03
N GLN A 7 -9.08 7.38 -2.16
CA GLN A 7 -10.44 7.54 -1.62
C GLN A 7 -10.45 7.63 -0.09
N VAL A 8 -9.71 6.75 0.59
CA VAL A 8 -9.61 6.73 2.06
C VAL A 8 -9.04 8.05 2.58
N ILE A 9 -7.92 8.52 2.03
CA ILE A 9 -7.31 9.77 2.52
C ILE A 9 -8.18 10.99 2.21
N ARG A 10 -8.86 11.02 1.06
CA ARG A 10 -9.72 12.14 0.66
C ARG A 10 -10.94 12.24 1.57
N LYS A 11 -11.52 11.10 1.93
CA LYS A 11 -12.65 11.01 2.85
C LYS A 11 -12.24 11.48 4.25
N ALA A 12 -11.19 10.90 4.81
CA ALA A 12 -10.71 11.27 6.15
C ALA A 12 -10.27 12.74 6.22
N ARG A 13 -9.65 13.29 5.18
CA ARG A 13 -9.31 14.72 5.10
C ARG A 13 -10.54 15.61 5.26
N ARG A 14 -11.65 15.24 4.62
CA ARG A 14 -12.92 15.99 4.68
C ARG A 14 -13.59 15.84 6.04
N GLU A 15 -13.48 14.68 6.67
CA GLU A 15 -13.99 14.44 8.03
C GLU A 15 -13.22 15.26 9.08
N GLU A 16 -11.92 15.46 8.89
CA GLU A 16 -11.09 16.36 9.69
C GLU A 16 -11.13 17.83 9.21
N GLU A 17 -12.03 18.16 8.28
CA GLU A 17 -12.29 19.52 7.75
C GLU A 17 -11.07 20.25 7.13
N TYR A 18 -10.00 19.53 6.78
CA TYR A 18 -8.85 20.14 6.13
C TYR A 18 -9.13 20.41 4.65
N SER A 19 -8.66 21.56 4.15
CA SER A 19 -8.39 21.73 2.72
C SER A 19 -7.18 20.90 2.28
N GLN A 20 -7.02 20.65 0.98
CA GLN A 20 -5.84 19.96 0.45
C GLN A 20 -4.54 20.74 0.77
N ARG A 21 -4.58 22.08 0.76
CA ARG A 21 -3.39 22.89 1.05
C ARG A 21 -2.99 22.79 2.53
N GLU A 22 -3.96 22.75 3.43
CA GLU A 22 -3.70 22.60 4.87
C GLU A 22 -3.10 21.24 5.18
N LEU A 23 -3.72 20.15 4.70
CA LEU A 23 -3.17 18.82 4.93
C LEU A 23 -1.79 18.65 4.29
N ALA A 24 -1.59 19.15 3.06
CA ALA A 24 -0.29 19.08 2.39
C ALA A 24 0.81 19.79 3.21
N LYS A 25 0.49 20.95 3.80
CA LYS A 25 1.40 21.67 4.70
C LYS A 25 1.70 20.87 5.97
N LEU A 26 0.69 20.24 6.59
CA LEU A 26 0.85 19.42 7.80
C LEU A 26 1.78 18.23 7.56
N ILE A 27 1.61 17.54 6.43
CA ILE A 27 2.41 16.35 6.09
C ILE A 27 3.72 16.69 5.35
N GLY A 28 4.02 17.97 5.15
CA GLY A 28 5.27 18.45 4.56
C GLY A 28 5.44 18.12 3.06
N VAL A 29 4.36 18.12 2.28
CA VAL A 29 4.38 17.86 0.83
C VAL A 29 3.73 18.97 0.03
N ASP A 30 3.94 18.97 -1.29
CA ASP A 30 3.24 19.89 -2.19
C ASP A 30 1.76 19.49 -2.37
N TYR A 31 0.86 20.48 -2.45
CA TYR A 31 -0.57 20.22 -2.60
C TYR A 31 -0.93 19.47 -3.89
N THR A 32 -0.15 19.66 -4.98
CA THR A 32 -0.36 18.92 -6.22
C THR A 32 -0.01 17.44 -6.04
N TYR A 33 0.96 17.12 -5.19
CA TYR A 33 1.28 15.75 -4.83
C TYR A 33 0.16 15.11 -4.00
N LEU A 34 -0.35 15.80 -2.97
CA LEU A 34 -1.52 15.30 -2.21
C LEU A 34 -2.73 15.12 -3.12
N SER A 35 -2.98 16.05 -4.06
CA SER A 35 -4.07 15.91 -5.04
C SER A 35 -3.88 14.67 -5.92
N LYS A 36 -2.66 14.38 -6.39
CA LYS A 36 -2.38 13.15 -7.14
C LYS A 36 -2.62 11.90 -6.30
N LEU A 37 -2.26 11.92 -5.02
CA LEU A 37 -2.53 10.82 -4.10
C LEU A 37 -4.03 10.58 -3.92
N GLU A 38 -4.81 11.63 -3.67
CA GLU A 38 -6.27 11.55 -3.48
C GLU A 38 -7.04 11.08 -4.73
N ASN A 39 -6.42 11.14 -5.90
CA ASN A 39 -7.00 10.72 -7.17
C ASN A 39 -6.30 9.47 -7.75
N ASP A 40 -5.51 8.75 -6.96
CA ASP A 40 -4.79 7.53 -7.37
C ASP A 40 -3.88 7.70 -8.62
N HIS A 41 -3.35 8.92 -8.81
CA HIS A 41 -2.55 9.32 -9.97
C HIS A 41 -1.06 9.55 -9.66
N ALA A 42 -0.59 9.22 -8.46
CA ALA A 42 0.82 9.42 -8.09
C ALA A 42 1.78 8.49 -8.86
N GLY A 43 1.29 7.35 -9.37
CA GLY A 43 2.08 6.38 -10.13
C GLY A 43 3.06 5.53 -9.30
N TYR A 44 3.26 5.88 -8.03
CA TYR A 44 4.06 5.13 -7.06
C TYR A 44 3.51 5.35 -5.65
N PRO A 45 3.70 4.38 -4.72
CA PRO A 45 3.33 4.55 -3.32
C PRO A 45 4.07 5.72 -2.67
N PRO A 46 3.42 6.52 -1.79
CA PRO A 46 4.11 7.51 -0.98
C PRO A 46 5.20 6.90 -0.08
N SER A 47 6.08 7.76 0.44
CA SER A 47 7.10 7.34 1.39
C SER A 47 6.46 6.89 2.71
N GLN A 48 7.18 6.08 3.48
CA GLN A 48 6.72 5.63 4.80
C GLN A 48 6.41 6.81 5.72
N GLN A 49 7.28 7.83 5.71
CA GLN A 49 7.08 9.05 6.49
C GLN A 49 5.80 9.82 6.10
N VAL A 50 5.48 9.88 4.80
CA VAL A 50 4.23 10.51 4.34
C VAL A 50 3.01 9.70 4.79
N ILE A 51 3.08 8.36 4.72
CA ILE A 51 2.00 7.47 5.20
C ILE A 51 1.77 7.65 6.70
N GLU A 52 2.83 7.67 7.50
CA GLU A 52 2.75 7.86 8.95
C GLU A 52 2.20 9.24 9.31
N SER A 53 2.61 10.28 8.59
CA SER A 53 2.10 11.63 8.80
C SER A 53 0.63 11.75 8.40
N LEU A 54 0.22 11.17 7.27
CA LEU A 54 -1.18 11.06 6.87
C LEU A 54 -2.00 10.31 7.92
N ALA A 55 -1.51 9.16 8.41
CA ALA A 55 -2.18 8.38 9.43
C ALA A 55 -2.38 9.19 10.72
N THR A 56 -1.36 9.94 11.13
CA THR A 56 -1.40 10.80 12.33
C THR A 56 -2.43 11.93 12.18
N HIS A 57 -2.38 12.69 11.09
CA HIS A 57 -3.25 13.85 10.90
C HIS A 57 -4.69 13.50 10.51
N LEU A 58 -4.91 12.33 9.91
CA LEU A 58 -6.22 11.85 9.48
C LEU A 58 -6.84 10.82 10.42
N LYS A 59 -6.18 10.52 11.56
CA LYS A 59 -6.62 9.51 12.54
C LYS A 59 -6.86 8.13 11.91
N LEU A 60 -6.01 7.75 10.98
CA LEU A 60 -6.06 6.45 10.28
C LEU A 60 -5.02 5.49 10.86
N ASN A 61 -5.21 4.20 10.59
CA ASN A 61 -4.19 3.19 10.90
C ASN A 61 -3.09 3.22 9.82
N ALA A 62 -1.84 3.45 10.23
CA ALA A 62 -0.69 3.57 9.32
C ALA A 62 -0.37 2.26 8.57
N GLN A 63 -0.58 1.10 9.20
CA GLN A 63 -0.36 -0.21 8.58
C GLN A 63 -1.37 -0.44 7.45
N THR A 64 -2.67 -0.29 7.73
CA THR A 64 -3.74 -0.41 6.72
C THR A 64 -3.54 0.59 5.58
N LEU A 65 -3.13 1.82 5.91
CA LEU A 65 -2.87 2.84 4.90
C LEU A 65 -1.65 2.50 4.02
N GLY A 66 -0.61 1.90 4.60
CA GLY A 66 0.55 1.37 3.87
C GLY A 66 0.19 0.21 2.94
N GLU A 67 -0.64 -0.72 3.40
CA GLU A 67 -1.15 -1.84 2.59
C GLU A 67 -1.95 -1.33 1.39
N LEU A 68 -2.86 -0.37 1.60
CA LEU A 68 -3.63 0.26 0.53
C LEU A 68 -2.74 1.01 -0.47
N ALA A 69 -1.64 1.61 0.00
CA ALA A 69 -0.66 2.23 -0.88
C ALA A 69 0.13 1.20 -1.71
N GLY A 70 0.10 -0.08 -1.35
CA GLY A 70 0.96 -1.11 -1.93
C GLY A 70 2.40 -1.06 -1.39
N ARG A 71 2.60 -0.56 -0.16
CA ARG A 71 3.88 -0.64 0.55
C ARG A 71 3.99 -1.92 1.35
N LEU A 72 5.15 -2.57 1.23
CA LEU A 72 5.57 -3.66 2.11
C LEU A 72 6.12 -3.10 3.42
N SER A 73 5.87 -3.80 4.54
CA SER A 73 6.52 -3.49 5.82
C SER A 73 8.04 -3.65 5.72
N SER A 74 8.80 -3.10 6.67
CA SER A 74 10.26 -3.22 6.67
C SER A 74 10.73 -4.69 6.73
N ASP A 75 9.97 -5.56 7.40
CA ASP A 75 10.30 -6.98 7.49
C ASP A 75 9.89 -7.72 6.20
N ASP A 76 8.72 -7.43 5.65
CA ASP A 76 8.30 -8.00 4.36
C ASP A 76 9.22 -7.58 3.21
N GLN A 77 9.80 -6.37 3.26
CA GLN A 77 10.82 -5.92 2.29
C GLN A 77 12.08 -6.79 2.35
N LYS A 78 12.52 -7.19 3.55
CA LYS A 78 13.68 -8.09 3.71
C LYS A 78 13.37 -9.47 3.14
N VAL A 79 12.22 -10.02 3.52
CA VAL A 79 11.73 -11.32 3.01
C VAL A 79 11.65 -11.28 1.49
N PHE A 80 11.02 -10.25 0.92
CA PHE A 80 10.90 -10.10 -0.53
C PHE A 80 12.25 -10.01 -1.22
N LYS A 81 13.20 -9.26 -0.66
CA LYS A 81 14.57 -9.16 -1.18
C LYS A 81 15.25 -10.53 -1.19
N GLU A 82 15.17 -11.27 -0.09
CA GLU A 82 15.72 -12.62 0.02
C GLU A 82 15.08 -13.58 -1.00
N LEU A 83 13.76 -13.51 -1.18
CA LEU A 83 13.03 -14.31 -2.17
C LEU A 83 13.51 -14.05 -3.60
N VAL A 84 13.67 -12.78 -3.98
CA VAL A 84 14.14 -12.40 -5.32
C VAL A 84 15.61 -12.83 -5.55
N GLN A 85 16.43 -12.81 -4.50
CA GLN A 85 17.82 -13.26 -4.58
C GLN A 85 17.95 -14.79 -4.62
N LYS A 86 17.13 -15.49 -3.83
CA LYS A 86 17.16 -16.95 -3.70
C LYS A 86 16.58 -17.67 -4.91
N TYR A 87 15.51 -17.15 -5.48
CA TYR A 87 14.77 -17.80 -6.56
C TYR A 87 14.88 -17.00 -7.86
N GLN A 88 15.70 -17.48 -8.80
CA GLN A 88 15.90 -16.83 -10.11
C GLN A 88 14.60 -16.64 -10.91
N GLN A 89 13.62 -17.54 -10.72
CA GLN A 89 12.32 -17.52 -11.38
C GLN A 89 11.31 -16.59 -10.70
N MET A 90 11.64 -15.97 -9.56
CA MET A 90 10.73 -15.11 -8.80
C MET A 90 10.12 -13.98 -9.65
N PRO A 91 10.87 -13.24 -10.50
CA PRO A 91 10.27 -12.21 -11.34
C PRO A 91 9.22 -12.75 -12.33
N ILE A 92 9.41 -13.97 -12.83
CA ILE A 92 8.47 -14.64 -13.75
C ILE A 92 7.19 -15.02 -12.98
N LEU A 93 7.35 -15.55 -11.77
CA LEU A 93 6.24 -15.90 -10.89
C LEU A 93 5.39 -14.67 -10.57
N LEU A 94 6.01 -13.56 -10.17
CA LEU A 94 5.31 -12.31 -9.83
C LEU A 94 4.53 -11.73 -11.00
N ARG A 95 5.11 -11.73 -12.22
CA ARG A 95 4.39 -11.29 -13.43
C ARG A 95 3.20 -12.19 -13.73
N ARG A 96 3.38 -13.52 -13.63
CA ARG A 96 2.29 -14.47 -13.87
C ARG A 96 1.16 -14.32 -12.84
N MET A 97 1.49 -14.05 -11.58
CA MET A 97 0.50 -13.75 -10.54
C MET A 97 -0.25 -12.46 -10.83
N LYS A 98 0.44 -11.41 -11.29
CA LYS A 98 -0.17 -10.14 -11.68
C LYS A 98 -1.14 -10.30 -12.86
N ASP A 99 -0.72 -11.02 -13.90
CA ASP A 99 -1.48 -11.12 -15.15
C ASP A 99 -2.58 -12.20 -15.11
N ASN A 100 -2.54 -13.13 -14.15
CA ASN A 100 -3.52 -14.21 -14.00
C ASN A 100 -4.03 -14.34 -12.55
N PRO A 101 -5.19 -13.71 -12.24
CA PRO A 101 -5.77 -13.73 -10.89
C PRO A 101 -6.10 -15.14 -10.37
N ASN A 102 -6.57 -16.04 -11.23
CA ASN A 102 -6.89 -17.43 -10.84
C ASN A 102 -5.62 -18.18 -10.40
N PHE A 103 -4.51 -17.96 -11.11
CA PHE A 103 -3.22 -18.51 -10.72
C PHE A 103 -2.75 -17.94 -9.39
N ALA A 104 -2.85 -16.62 -9.21
CA ALA A 104 -2.49 -15.97 -7.94
C ALA A 104 -3.31 -16.54 -6.77
N GLN A 105 -4.64 -16.67 -6.92
CA GLN A 105 -5.51 -17.26 -5.91
C GLN A 105 -5.12 -18.70 -5.56
N LYS A 106 -4.76 -19.50 -6.57
CA LYS A 106 -4.30 -20.88 -6.34
C LYS A 106 -3.04 -20.90 -5.49
N ILE A 107 -2.02 -20.12 -5.85
CA ILE A 107 -0.77 -20.02 -5.07
C ILE A 107 -1.03 -19.52 -3.64
N ILE A 108 -1.84 -18.49 -3.48
CA ILE A 108 -2.21 -17.95 -2.17
C ILE A 108 -2.92 -19.03 -1.34
N SER A 109 -3.88 -19.76 -1.93
CA SER A 109 -4.58 -20.83 -1.20
C SER A 109 -3.67 -21.98 -0.79
N GLU A 110 -2.67 -22.35 -1.60
CA GLU A 110 -1.69 -23.36 -1.21
C GLU A 110 -0.78 -22.87 -0.08
N ALA A 111 -0.46 -21.58 -0.02
CA ALA A 111 0.35 -20.99 1.04
C ALA A 111 -0.42 -20.75 2.35
N THR A 112 -1.74 -20.54 2.30
CA THR A 112 -2.58 -20.28 3.49
C THR A 112 -3.31 -21.52 4.02
N LYS A 113 -3.36 -22.61 3.25
CA LYS A 113 -3.67 -23.94 3.78
C LYS A 113 -2.50 -24.35 4.68
N LEU A 114 -2.60 -23.99 5.96
CA LEU A 114 -1.73 -24.50 7.02
C LEU A 114 -1.57 -26.01 6.86
N GLU A 115 -0.32 -26.47 6.99
CA GLU A 115 -0.01 -27.87 7.27
C GLU A 115 -0.96 -28.38 8.37
N PRO A 116 -1.58 -29.56 8.23
CA PRO A 116 -2.21 -30.18 9.39
C PRO A 116 -1.13 -30.30 10.47
N GLU A 117 -1.38 -29.68 11.62
CA GLU A 117 -0.56 -29.89 12.81
C GLU A 117 -0.42 -31.40 13.04
N GLU A 118 0.80 -31.94 12.87
CA GLU A 118 1.17 -33.26 13.41
C GLU A 118 1.43 -33.16 14.91
#